data_AF-A0A9J8BJW3-F1
#
_entry.id   AF-A0A9J8BJW3-F1
#
_cell.length_a   1.000
_cell.length_b   1.000
_cell.length_c   1.000
_cell.angle_alpha   90.00
_cell.angle_beta   90.00
_cell.angle_gamma   90.00
#
_symmetry.space_group_name_H-M   'P 1'
#
loop_
_entity.id
_entity.type
_entity.pdbx_description
1 polymer ?
#
loop_
_entity_poly.entity_id
_entity_poly.type
_entity_poly.pdbx_seq_one_letter_code
_entity_poly.pdbx_strand_id
1 'polypeptide(L)'
;KTPVRKIGALRETLEARGVLGQLKARIRAEVFSTLDAESTPRPPLSHENLLINELIREYLQFNKFQYTALVLTAESGQTEVPLDWEFVANELNVREDSSAKEVALLYGLLHHFLSSKEEHKAKLFLKCAATVPSQEPHGHRNTES
;
A
#
# COMPACT_ATOMS: atom_id res chain seq x y z
N LYS A 1 5.29 -30.95 -34.17
CA LYS A 1 4.59 -29.65 -33.94
C LYS A 1 4.81 -29.25 -32.49
N THR A 2 5.53 -28.14 -32.27
CA THR A 2 6.34 -27.85 -31.08
C THR A 2 5.50 -27.35 -29.87
N PRO A 3 5.48 -28.06 -28.72
CA PRO A 3 4.66 -27.71 -27.55
C PRO A 3 5.09 -26.40 -26.85
N VAL A 4 6.36 -26.01 -26.96
CA VAL A 4 6.92 -24.80 -26.32
C VAL A 4 6.28 -23.51 -26.83
N ARG A 5 5.89 -23.45 -28.11
CA ARG A 5 5.20 -22.28 -28.70
C ARG A 5 3.80 -22.07 -28.12
N LYS A 6 3.14 -23.13 -27.66
CA LYS A 6 1.78 -23.07 -27.09
C LYS A 6 1.78 -22.51 -25.67
N ILE A 7 2.82 -22.82 -24.88
CA ILE A 7 2.99 -22.29 -23.52
C ILE A 7 3.27 -20.78 -23.57
N GLY A 8 4.11 -20.33 -24.51
CA GLY A 8 4.35 -18.90 -24.77
C GLY A 8 3.06 -18.15 -25.13
N ALA A 9 2.30 -18.68 -26.10
CA ALA A 9 1.04 -18.07 -26.52
C ALA A 9 -0.03 -18.05 -25.40
N LEU A 10 -0.11 -19.10 -24.58
CA LEU A 10 -1.01 -19.14 -23.42
C LEU A 10 -0.60 -18.11 -22.36
N ARG A 11 0.70 -18.01 -22.07
CA ARG A 11 1.23 -17.01 -21.15
C ARG A 11 0.89 -15.59 -21.61
N GLU A 12 1.17 -15.26 -22.87
CA GLU A 12 0.86 -13.95 -23.47
C GLU A 12 -0.64 -13.65 -23.40
N THR A 13 -1.49 -14.64 -23.66
CA THR A 13 -2.95 -14.50 -23.56
C THR A 13 -3.41 -14.23 -22.12
N LEU A 14 -2.86 -14.96 -21.15
CA LEU A 14 -3.18 -14.77 -19.73
C LEU A 14 -2.65 -13.43 -19.20
N GLU A 15 -1.50 -12.96 -19.70
CA GLU A 15 -0.91 -11.68 -19.34
C GLU A 15 -1.71 -10.52 -19.93
N ALA A 16 -2.13 -10.60 -21.21
CA ALA A 16 -2.98 -9.60 -21.87
C ALA A 16 -4.38 -9.49 -21.23
N ARG A 17 -4.92 -10.59 -20.72
CA ARG A 17 -6.19 -10.61 -19.97
C ARG A 17 -6.03 -10.19 -18.49
N GLY A 18 -4.80 -9.94 -18.02
CA GLY A 18 -4.50 -9.62 -16.63
C GLY A 18 -4.57 -10.81 -15.66
N VAL A 19 -5.13 -11.96 -16.06
CA VAL A 19 -5.27 -13.18 -15.26
C VAL A 19 -3.93 -13.65 -14.70
N LEU A 20 -2.86 -13.58 -15.50
CA LEU A 20 -1.53 -13.96 -15.02
C LEU A 20 -1.00 -13.01 -13.94
N GLY A 21 -1.32 -11.73 -14.04
CA GLY A 21 -1.00 -10.72 -13.02
C GLY A 21 -1.73 -11.01 -11.71
N GLN A 22 -3.03 -11.31 -11.79
CA GLN A 22 -3.85 -11.71 -10.64
C GLN A 22 -3.29 -12.95 -9.93
N LEU A 23 -2.94 -13.98 -10.72
CA LEU A 23 -2.41 -15.22 -10.18
C LEU A 23 -1.06 -15.02 -9.49
N LYS A 24 -0.16 -14.25 -10.11
CA LYS A 24 1.14 -13.87 -9.51
C LYS A 24 0.94 -13.09 -8.20
N ALA A 25 0.01 -12.15 -8.17
CA ALA A 25 -0.32 -11.36 -6.97
C ALA A 25 -0.82 -12.25 -5.84
N ARG A 26 -1.76 -13.15 -6.12
CA ARG A 26 -2.30 -14.09 -5.13
C ARG A 26 -1.23 -15.06 -4.62
N ILE A 27 -0.37 -15.58 -5.50
CA ILE A 27 0.76 -16.41 -5.09
C ILE A 27 1.71 -15.62 -4.18
N ARG A 28 2.02 -14.36 -4.50
CA ARG A 28 2.85 -13.51 -3.63
C ARG A 28 2.22 -13.32 -2.26
N ALA A 29 0.92 -13.01 -2.19
CA ALA A 29 0.20 -12.88 -0.93
C ALA A 29 0.24 -14.18 -0.11
N GLU A 30 0.00 -15.33 -0.74
CA GLU A 30 0.01 -16.64 -0.07
C GLU A 30 1.42 -17.03 0.42
N VAL A 31 2.42 -16.88 -0.44
CA VAL A 31 3.83 -17.16 -0.10
C VAL A 31 4.29 -16.25 1.02
N PHE A 32 3.99 -14.96 0.95
CA PHE A 32 4.33 -14.01 2.00
C PHE A 32 3.65 -14.40 3.31
N SER A 33 2.33 -14.63 3.30
CA SER A 33 1.57 -15.05 4.49
C SER A 33 2.10 -16.35 5.11
N THR A 34 2.57 -17.29 4.28
CA THR A 34 3.09 -18.58 4.76
C THR A 34 4.49 -18.45 5.35
N LEU A 35 5.36 -17.64 4.73
CA LEU A 35 6.71 -17.37 5.24
C LEU A 35 6.68 -16.50 6.51
N ASP A 36 5.72 -15.59 6.63
CA ASP A 36 5.56 -14.69 7.79
C ASP A 36 5.17 -15.45 9.07
N ALA A 37 4.66 -16.68 8.96
CA ALA A 37 4.26 -17.51 10.10
C ALA A 37 5.45 -17.98 10.98
N GLU A 38 6.67 -17.94 10.46
CA GLU A 38 7.89 -18.36 11.19
C GLU A 38 8.76 -17.19 11.69
N SER A 39 8.39 -15.94 11.43
CA SER A 39 9.19 -14.78 11.83
C SER A 39 8.41 -13.80 12.71
N THR A 40 9.15 -12.95 13.43
CA THR A 40 8.68 -11.98 14.44
C THR A 40 7.29 -11.38 14.18
N PRO A 41 6.45 -11.17 15.22
CA PRO A 41 5.11 -10.63 15.04
C PRO A 41 5.17 -9.31 14.27
N ARG A 42 4.39 -9.25 13.18
CA ARG A 42 4.29 -8.07 12.32
C ARG A 42 4.04 -6.84 13.19
N PRO A 43 4.81 -5.74 13.02
CA PRO A 43 4.54 -4.51 13.74
C PRO A 43 3.08 -4.08 13.55
N PRO A 44 2.38 -3.66 14.61
CA PRO A 44 1.01 -3.20 14.47
C PRO A 44 0.94 -2.05 13.47
N LEU A 45 -0.06 -2.09 12.58
CA LEU A 45 -0.27 -1.04 11.60
C LEU A 45 -0.59 0.27 12.34
N SER A 46 0.33 1.24 12.27
CA SER A 46 0.11 2.56 12.86
C SER A 46 -1.00 3.30 12.13
N HIS A 47 -1.63 4.26 12.82
CA HIS A 47 -2.64 5.15 12.22
C HIS A 47 -2.12 5.86 10.96
N GLU A 48 -0.88 6.35 11.00
CA GLU A 48 -0.22 6.99 9.87
C GLU A 48 -0.06 6.03 8.68
N ASN A 49 0.41 4.79 8.93
CA ASN A 49 0.56 3.80 7.87
C ASN A 49 -0.79 3.38 7.28
N LEU A 50 -1.84 3.33 8.09
CA LEU A 50 -3.20 3.07 7.63
C LEU A 50 -3.68 4.17 6.68
N LEU A 51 -3.51 5.45 7.03
CA LEU A 51 -3.87 6.56 6.14
C LEU A 51 -3.03 6.59 4.86
N ILE A 52 -1.70 6.38 4.97
CA ILE A 52 -0.80 6.32 3.81
C ILE A 52 -1.23 5.21 2.86
N ASN A 53 -1.47 4.01 3.39
CA ASN A 53 -1.84 2.89 2.55
C ASN A 53 -3.22 3.08 1.91
N GLU A 54 -4.17 3.75 2.56
CA GLU A 54 -5.45 4.09 1.92
C GLU A 54 -5.27 5.10 0.79
N LEU A 55 -4.45 6.12 0.95
CA LEU A 55 -4.10 7.05 -0.14
C LEU A 55 -3.46 6.32 -1.34
N ILE A 56 -2.56 5.37 -1.07
CA ILE A 56 -1.93 4.56 -2.11
C ILE A 56 -2.98 3.64 -2.76
N ARG A 57 -3.81 2.96 -1.96
CA ARG A 57 -4.86 2.07 -2.45
C ARG A 57 -5.84 2.80 -3.37
N GLU A 58 -6.33 3.96 -2.95
CA GLU A 58 -7.22 4.81 -3.74
C GLU A 58 -6.56 5.24 -5.06
N TYR A 59 -5.31 5.70 -5.03
CA TYR A 59 -4.53 6.05 -6.23
C TYR A 59 -4.41 4.87 -7.20
N LEU A 60 -4.08 3.67 -6.70
CA LEU A 60 -3.95 2.46 -7.50
C LEU A 60 -5.29 2.07 -8.13
N GLN A 61 -6.39 2.15 -7.37
CA GLN A 61 -7.73 1.84 -7.87
C GLN A 61 -8.19 2.85 -8.93
N PHE A 62 -7.96 4.13 -8.70
CA PHE A 62 -8.26 5.21 -9.65
C PHE A 62 -7.56 4.98 -11.00
N ASN A 63 -6.26 4.63 -10.95
CA ASN A 63 -5.45 4.33 -12.13
C ASN A 63 -5.58 2.90 -12.68
N LYS A 64 -6.54 2.12 -12.19
CA LYS A 64 -6.83 0.74 -12.64
C LYS A 64 -5.69 -0.27 -12.39
N PHE A 65 -4.82 -0.02 -11.41
CA PHE A 65 -3.78 -0.94 -10.95
C PHE A 65 -4.31 -1.96 -9.92
N GLN A 66 -5.39 -2.67 -10.28
CA GLN A 66 -6.15 -3.54 -9.36
C GLN A 66 -5.28 -4.62 -8.70
N TYR A 67 -4.39 -5.26 -9.45
CA TYR A 67 -3.54 -6.33 -8.91
C TYR A 67 -2.53 -5.83 -7.89
N THR A 68 -2.00 -4.62 -8.08
CA THR A 68 -1.08 -4.00 -7.13
C THR A 68 -1.80 -3.63 -5.84
N ALA A 69 -3.04 -3.14 -5.93
CA ALA A 69 -3.86 -2.80 -4.75
C ALA A 69 -4.17 -4.05 -3.89
N LEU A 70 -4.40 -5.21 -4.52
CA LEU A 70 -4.58 -6.47 -3.81
C LEU A 70 -3.31 -6.90 -3.06
N VAL A 71 -2.15 -6.80 -3.70
CA VAL A 71 -0.87 -7.11 -3.04
C VAL A 71 -0.62 -6.17 -1.88
N LEU A 72 -0.82 -4.86 -2.07
CA LEU A 72 -0.67 -3.87 -0.99
C LEU A 72 -1.54 -4.22 0.22
N THR A 73 -2.80 -4.58 0.00
CA THR A 73 -3.75 -4.92 1.07
C THR A 73 -3.30 -6.16 1.84
N ALA A 74 -2.87 -7.21 1.14
CA ALA A 74 -2.37 -8.43 1.76
C ALA A 74 -1.04 -8.22 2.51
N GLU A 75 -0.12 -7.46 1.92
CA GLU A 75 1.19 -7.17 2.50
C GLU A 75 1.12 -6.17 3.65
N SER A 76 0.16 -5.24 3.66
CA SER A 76 -0.01 -4.28 4.76
C SER A 76 -0.78 -4.87 5.95
N GLY A 77 -1.54 -5.95 5.74
CA GLY A 77 -2.42 -6.51 6.77
C GLY A 77 -3.67 -5.66 7.01
N GLN A 78 -3.99 -4.74 6.10
CA GLN A 78 -5.23 -3.97 6.14
C GLN A 78 -6.41 -4.80 5.66
N THR A 79 -7.61 -4.39 6.08
CA THR A 79 -8.87 -4.96 5.60
C THR A 79 -9.03 -4.75 4.09
N GLU A 80 -9.66 -5.70 3.41
CA GLU A 80 -10.04 -5.56 2.00
C GLU A 80 -11.09 -4.46 1.78
N VAL A 81 -11.92 -4.21 2.80
CA VAL A 81 -12.86 -3.08 2.80
C VAL A 81 -12.03 -1.80 2.91
N PRO A 82 -12.10 -0.89 1.92
CA PRO A 82 -11.43 0.40 1.98
C PRO A 82 -12.07 1.28 3.06
N LEU A 83 -11.30 2.24 3.58
CA LEU A 83 -11.85 3.24 4.49
C LEU A 83 -12.81 4.16 3.74
N ASP A 84 -13.71 4.76 4.50
CA ASP A 84 -14.58 5.80 3.99
C ASP A 84 -13.75 7.00 3.53
N TRP A 85 -14.03 7.50 2.34
CA TRP A 85 -13.29 8.60 1.73
C TRP A 85 -13.39 9.87 2.58
N GLU A 86 -14.59 10.15 3.13
CA GLU A 86 -14.82 11.33 3.97
C GLU A 86 -14.02 11.24 5.27
N PHE A 87 -13.88 10.04 5.84
CA PHE A 87 -13.01 9.80 6.99
C PHE A 87 -11.54 10.14 6.68
N VAL A 88 -11.00 9.65 5.55
CA VAL A 88 -9.60 9.90 5.17
C VAL A 88 -9.37 11.38 4.86
N ALA A 89 -10.29 12.03 4.15
CA ALA A 89 -10.22 13.45 3.84
C ALA A 89 -10.23 14.31 5.12
N ASN A 90 -11.08 13.98 6.08
CA ASN A 90 -11.17 14.67 7.37
C ASN A 90 -9.90 14.51 8.22
N GLU A 91 -9.35 13.30 8.30
CA GLU A 91 -8.08 13.04 9.01
C GLU A 91 -6.91 13.83 8.39
N LEU A 92 -6.92 14.03 7.08
CA LEU A 92 -5.92 14.82 6.36
C LEU A 92 -6.24 16.32 6.32
N ASN A 93 -7.34 16.73 6.97
CA ASN A 93 -7.82 18.10 7.05
C ASN A 93 -8.00 18.75 5.65
N VAL A 94 -8.41 17.93 4.67
CA VAL A 94 -8.70 18.34 3.29
C VAL A 94 -10.14 18.84 3.24
N ARG A 95 -10.33 20.09 2.80
CA ARG A 95 -11.68 20.63 2.60
C ARG A 95 -12.32 20.01 1.37
N GLU A 96 -13.52 19.49 1.54
CA GLU A 96 -14.35 19.03 0.43
C GLU A 96 -14.67 20.19 -0.51
N ASP A 97 -14.07 20.18 -1.69
CA ASP A 97 -14.66 20.86 -2.84
C ASP A 97 -15.55 19.84 -3.57
N SER A 98 -16.62 20.30 -4.21
CA SER A 98 -17.60 19.45 -4.89
C SER A 98 -16.97 18.60 -6.02
N SER A 99 -15.76 19.00 -6.48
CA SER A 99 -14.93 18.30 -7.46
C SER A 99 -14.00 17.22 -6.87
N ALA A 100 -13.78 17.21 -5.55
CA ALA A 100 -12.80 16.34 -4.89
C ALA A 100 -13.21 14.86 -4.89
N LYS A 101 -14.49 14.55 -5.05
CA LYS A 101 -15.01 13.17 -5.13
C LYS A 101 -14.75 12.51 -6.50
N GLU A 102 -14.32 13.27 -7.52
CA GLU A 102 -14.09 12.76 -8.87
C GLU A 102 -12.63 12.30 -9.10
N VAL A 103 -11.71 12.63 -8.20
CA VAL A 103 -10.27 12.36 -8.34
C VAL A 103 -9.72 11.82 -7.03
N ALA A 104 -8.79 10.85 -7.09
CA ALA A 104 -8.16 10.34 -5.87
C ALA A 104 -7.47 11.45 -5.06
N LEU A 105 -7.62 11.42 -3.73
CA LEU A 105 -7.11 12.41 -2.77
C LEU A 105 -5.63 12.73 -2.97
N LEU A 106 -4.83 11.73 -3.34
CA LEU A 106 -3.40 11.91 -3.59
C LEU A 106 -3.11 12.94 -4.70
N TYR A 107 -3.96 13.03 -5.74
CA TYR A 107 -3.85 14.07 -6.76
C TYR A 107 -4.22 15.45 -6.21
N GLY A 108 -5.27 15.53 -5.39
CA GLY A 108 -5.69 16.77 -4.74
C GLY A 108 -4.60 17.33 -3.82
N LEU A 109 -4.00 16.48 -3.00
CA LEU A 109 -2.85 16.82 -2.16
C LEU A 109 -1.67 17.31 -3.00
N LEU A 110 -1.30 16.56 -4.04
CA LEU A 110 -0.21 16.95 -4.94
C LEU A 110 -0.47 18.32 -5.59
N HIS A 111 -1.69 18.54 -6.09
CA HIS A 111 -2.09 19.81 -6.67
C HIS A 111 -1.97 20.96 -5.67
N HIS A 112 -2.46 20.79 -4.45
CA HIS A 112 -2.34 21.78 -3.38
C HIS A 112 -0.88 22.16 -3.12
N PHE A 113 0.03 21.18 -3.00
CA PHE A 113 1.45 21.46 -2.75
C PHE A 113 2.18 22.04 -3.96
N LEU A 114 1.80 21.68 -5.18
CA LEU A 114 2.37 22.26 -6.40
C LEU A 114 1.91 23.71 -6.62
N SER A 115 0.65 24.01 -6.35
CA SER A 115 0.09 25.36 -6.45
C SER A 115 0.56 26.27 -5.31
N SER A 116 0.79 25.72 -4.11
CA SER A 116 1.31 26.47 -2.95
C SER A 116 2.74 27.01 -3.15
N LYS A 117 3.54 26.36 -4.02
CA LYS A 117 4.91 26.82 -4.37
C LYS A 117 4.94 28.21 -5.00
N GLU A 118 3.83 28.66 -5.61
CA GLU A 118 3.75 29.99 -6.23
C GLU A 118 3.51 31.10 -5.20
N GLU A 119 2.93 30.81 -4.02
CA GLU A 119 2.64 31.83 -3.00
C GLU A 119 3.60 31.85 -1.81
N HIS A 120 4.18 30.72 -1.38
CA HIS A 120 5.09 30.69 -0.23
C HIS A 120 6.34 29.86 -0.51
N LYS A 121 7.47 30.56 -0.69
CA LYS A 121 8.83 30.04 -0.84
C LYS A 121 9.39 29.40 0.44
N ALA A 122 8.57 28.72 1.24
CA ALA A 122 8.97 28.04 2.46
C ALA A 122 9.19 26.55 2.13
N LYS A 123 10.45 26.14 2.08
CA LYS A 123 10.83 24.73 1.94
C LYS A 123 10.23 23.94 3.12
N LEU A 124 9.24 23.11 2.85
CA LEU A 124 8.71 22.14 3.81
C LEU A 124 9.83 21.16 4.17
N PHE A 125 10.37 21.28 5.38
CA PHE A 125 11.27 20.27 5.94
C PHE A 125 10.42 19.11 6.43
N LEU A 126 10.52 17.95 5.77
CA LEU A 126 9.88 16.72 6.20
C LEU A 126 10.56 16.23 7.49
N LYS A 127 10.00 16.56 8.65
CA LYS A 127 10.46 16.05 9.94
C LYS A 127 9.84 14.66 10.13
N CYS A 128 10.54 13.63 9.65
CA CYS A 128 10.10 12.24 9.79
C CYS A 128 10.11 11.86 11.28
N ALA A 129 8.94 11.64 11.87
CA ALA A 129 8.77 11.18 13.25
C ALA A 129 8.37 9.70 13.26
N ALA A 130 9.05 8.85 12.46
CA ALA A 130 8.86 7.42 12.57
C ALA A 130 9.43 6.96 13.92
N THR A 131 8.58 6.89 14.94
CA THR A 131 8.93 6.25 16.20
C THR A 131 8.86 4.76 15.96
N VAL A 132 10.00 4.17 15.61
CA VAL A 132 10.15 2.71 15.59
C VAL A 132 9.90 2.23 17.02
N PRO A 133 8.98 1.27 17.25
CA PRO A 133 8.87 0.66 18.57
C PRO A 133 10.16 -0.09 18.85
N SER A 134 10.98 0.42 19.78
CA SER A 134 12.17 -0.28 20.26
C SER A 134 11.74 -1.59 20.92
N GLN A 135 11.93 -2.71 20.23
CA GLN A 135 11.94 -4.01 20.88
C GLN A 135 13.28 -4.14 21.61
N GLU A 136 13.24 -4.05 22.95
CA GLU A 136 14.38 -4.43 23.78
C GLU A 136 14.71 -5.91 23.55
N PRO A 137 15.99 -6.26 23.35
CA PRO A 137 16.40 -7.66 23.39
C PRO A 137 16.44 -8.08 24.86
N HIS A 138 15.45 -8.86 25.30
CA HIS A 138 15.55 -9.58 26.56
C HIS A 138 16.71 -10.58 26.49
N GLY A 139 17.87 -10.13 26.96
CA GLY A 139 19.00 -10.97 27.33
C GLY A 139 18.90 -11.42 28.78
N HIS A 140 19.49 -12.59 29.03
CA HIS A 140 19.72 -13.31 30.30
C HIS A 140 18.65 -14.34 30.70
N ARG A 141 19.01 -15.57 31.09
CA ARG A 141 20.29 -16.05 31.63
C ARG A 141 20.38 -17.58 31.51
N ASN A 142 21.57 -18.07 31.17
CA ASN A 142 21.99 -19.43 31.47
C ASN A 142 21.96 -19.63 32.99
N THR A 143 21.46 -20.78 33.45
CA THR A 143 21.86 -21.34 34.75
C THR A 143 22.15 -22.82 34.55
N GLU A 144 23.40 -23.18 34.77
CA GLU A 144 23.89 -24.53 35.04
C GLU A 144 23.06 -25.20 36.14
N SER A 145 22.76 -26.49 35.94
CA SER A 145 22.89 -27.58 36.93
C SER A 145 22.76 -28.91 36.22
#